data_AF-A0A9Q1MKZ9-F1
#
_entry.id   AF-A0A9Q1MKZ9-F1
#
_cell.length_a   1.000
_cell.length_b   1.000
_cell.length_c   1.000
_cell.angle_alpha   90.00
_cell.angle_beta   90.00
_cell.angle_gamma   90.00
#
_symmetry.space_group_name_H-M   'P 1'
#
loop_
_entity.id
_entity.type
_entity.pdbx_description
1 polymer ?
#
loop_
_entity_poly.entity_id
_entity_poly.type
_entity_poly.pdbx_seq_one_letter_code
_entity_poly.pdbx_strand_id
1 'polypeptide(L)'
;MLASLIETAKTKVINCCLNPVWNEEFCFSISELAEVLKLEVFDKDRFKGNDKMGNAHLSLQPLVAAARLRNILGVASEGTTLRKVIPEKDNWLAVDSSSNWVNGEVVQDVWLRLCEVESGDIELKIKLIDLSCDAPSK
;
A
#
# COMPACT_ATOMS: atom_id res chain seq x y z
N MET A 1 10.43 9.55 24.85
CA MET A 1 9.92 10.04 23.55
C MET A 1 10.39 9.07 22.49
N LEU A 2 9.52 8.20 21.98
CA LEU A 2 9.86 7.36 20.83
C LEU A 2 9.46 8.15 19.59
N ALA A 3 10.45 8.68 18.86
CA ALA A 3 10.21 9.15 17.52
C ALA A 3 9.86 7.90 16.68
N SER A 4 8.63 7.83 16.20
CA SER A 4 8.25 6.90 15.14
C SER A 4 9.18 7.16 13.95
N LEU A 5 10.09 6.22 13.67
CA LEU A 5 10.93 6.29 12.48
C LEU A 5 10.01 6.16 11.26
N ILE A 6 9.93 7.19 10.42
CA ILE A 6 9.25 7.08 9.13
C ILE A 6 10.10 6.16 8.26
N GLU A 7 9.55 5.02 7.87
CA GLU A 7 10.20 4.11 6.93
C GLU A 7 9.96 4.60 5.48
N THR A 8 10.98 4.53 4.64
CA THR A 8 10.89 4.91 3.22
C THR A 8 11.66 3.93 2.37
N ALA A 9 11.08 3.53 1.24
CA ALA A 9 11.73 2.72 0.23
C ALA A 9 11.59 3.37 -1.15
N LYS A 10 12.41 2.93 -2.11
CA LYS A 10 12.42 3.42 -3.48
C LYS A 10 12.58 2.25 -4.44
N THR A 11 11.79 2.25 -5.51
CA THR A 11 11.93 1.31 -6.61
C THR A 11 13.17 1.60 -7.45
N LYS A 12 13.53 0.64 -8.30
CA LYS A 12 14.46 0.83 -9.40
C LYS A 12 13.88 1.80 -10.43
N VAL A 13 14.79 2.48 -11.11
CA VAL A 13 14.43 3.30 -12.26
C VAL A 13 14.31 2.43 -13.49
N ILE A 14 13.19 2.57 -14.18
CA ILE A 14 12.94 1.96 -15.49
C ILE A 14 13.08 3.09 -16.52
N ASN A 15 14.16 3.04 -17.32
CA ASN A 15 14.48 4.12 -18.24
C ASN A 15 13.53 4.15 -19.45
N CYS A 16 13.22 5.35 -19.94
CA CYS A 16 12.47 5.57 -21.18
C CYS A 16 11.09 4.86 -21.21
N CYS A 17 10.39 4.81 -20.08
CA CYS A 17 9.13 4.09 -19.96
C CYS A 17 8.11 4.89 -19.15
N LEU A 18 6.94 5.18 -19.73
CA LEU A 18 5.81 5.82 -19.05
C LEU A 18 4.82 4.80 -18.44
N ASN A 19 5.02 3.51 -18.69
CA ASN A 19 4.23 2.42 -18.12
C ASN A 19 5.15 1.39 -17.43
N PRO A 20 5.95 1.84 -16.45
CA PRO A 20 6.92 0.98 -15.76
C PRO A 20 6.21 -0.15 -15.02
N VAL A 21 6.72 -1.37 -15.19
CA VAL A 21 6.34 -2.53 -14.38
C VAL A 21 7.49 -2.84 -13.43
N TRP A 22 7.39 -2.34 -12.19
CA TRP A 22 8.44 -2.52 -11.20
C TRP A 22 8.49 -3.94 -10.63
N ASN A 23 7.34 -4.49 -10.24
CA ASN A 23 7.25 -5.79 -9.55
C ASN A 23 8.25 -5.92 -8.39
N GLU A 24 8.40 -4.84 -7.63
CA GLU A 24 9.25 -4.78 -6.44
C GLU A 24 8.39 -4.83 -5.17
N GLU A 25 8.90 -5.55 -4.17
CA GLU A 25 8.23 -5.72 -2.88
C GLU A 25 9.01 -5.00 -1.78
N PHE A 26 8.28 -4.31 -0.92
CA PHE A 26 8.81 -3.64 0.26
C PHE A 26 8.00 -4.03 1.48
N CYS A 27 8.69 -4.29 2.59
CA CYS A 27 8.08 -4.55 3.88
C CYS A 27 8.23 -3.31 4.77
N PHE A 28 7.13 -2.87 5.36
CA PHE A 28 7.11 -1.73 6.29
C PHE A 28 6.54 -2.15 7.63
N SER A 29 7.13 -1.70 8.72
CA SER A 29 6.55 -1.91 10.05
C SER A 29 5.41 -0.91 10.28
N ILE A 30 4.19 -1.42 10.44
CA ILE A 30 3.03 -0.57 10.73
C ILE A 30 2.92 -0.43 12.26
N SER A 31 3.18 0.76 12.78
CA SER A 31 2.83 1.11 14.17
C SER A 31 1.35 1.48 14.27
N GLU A 32 0.79 1.51 15.47
CA GLU A 32 -0.60 1.95 15.68
C GLU A 32 -0.88 3.38 15.19
N LEU A 33 0.17 4.19 15.00
CA LEU A 33 0.10 5.57 14.50
C LEU A 33 0.30 5.66 12.98
N ALA A 34 0.69 4.57 12.31
CA ALA A 34 0.95 4.56 10.88
C ALA A 34 -0.37 4.39 10.10
N GLU A 35 -0.99 5.52 9.76
CA GLU A 35 -2.32 5.53 9.14
C GLU A 35 -2.29 5.61 7.60
N VAL A 36 -1.18 6.04 7.00
CA VAL A 36 -1.11 6.41 5.58
C VAL A 36 0.19 5.94 4.93
N LEU A 37 0.06 5.24 3.79
CA LEU A 37 1.14 5.01 2.84
C LEU A 37 1.19 6.17 1.85
N LYS A 38 2.36 6.80 1.71
CA LYS A 38 2.58 7.89 0.74
C LYS A 38 3.39 7.39 -0.45
N LEU A 39 2.90 7.70 -1.64
CA LEU A 39 3.55 7.36 -2.90
C LEU A 39 3.87 8.64 -3.66
N GLU A 40 5.10 8.76 -4.12
CA GLU A 40 5.57 9.88 -4.94
C GLU A 40 6.32 9.32 -6.14
N VAL A 41 5.98 9.79 -7.34
CA VAL A 41 6.64 9.38 -8.59
C VAL A 41 7.60 10.48 -9.02
N PHE A 42 8.76 10.07 -9.52
CA PHE A 42 9.80 10.99 -9.99
C PHE A 42 10.37 10.52 -11.33
N ASP A 43 10.61 11.46 -12.23
CA ASP A 43 11.46 11.23 -13.40
C ASP A 43 12.92 11.37 -12.98
N LYS A 44 13.75 10.39 -13.35
CA LYS A 44 15.18 10.40 -13.00
C LYS A 44 15.97 10.97 -14.16
N ASP A 45 16.37 12.22 -13.99
CA ASP A 45 17.32 12.86 -14.89
C ASP A 45 18.76 12.68 -14.43
N ARG A 46 19.65 12.33 -15.38
CA ARG A 46 21.08 12.13 -15.09
C ARG A 46 21.83 13.44 -14.80
N PHE A 47 21.35 14.55 -15.35
CA PHE A 47 22.06 15.84 -15.37
C PHE A 47 21.28 16.99 -14.72
N LYS A 48 20.08 16.72 -14.19
CA LYS A 48 19.22 17.68 -13.49
C LYS A 48 18.71 17.05 -12.18
N GLY A 49 18.03 17.84 -11.35
CA GLY A 49 17.24 17.28 -10.26
C GLY A 49 16.09 16.43 -10.80
N ASN A 50 15.64 15.44 -10.03
CA ASN A 50 14.51 14.61 -10.44
C ASN A 50 13.21 15.42 -10.43
N ASP A 51 12.46 15.37 -11.51
CA ASP A 51 11.18 16.06 -11.64
C ASP A 51 10.06 15.23 -11.00
N LYS A 52 9.20 15.88 -10.18
CA LYS A 52 8.06 15.21 -9.54
C LYS A 52 6.98 14.91 -10.59
N MET A 53 6.55 13.66 -10.66
CA MET A 53 5.52 13.16 -11.60
C MET A 53 4.22 12.80 -10.89
N GLY A 54 3.91 13.49 -9.80
CA GLY A 54 2.69 13.33 -9.02
C GLY A 54 2.85 12.47 -7.77
N ASN A 55 1.76 12.39 -7.01
CA ASN A 55 1.70 11.67 -5.74
C ASN A 55 0.32 11.10 -5.45
N ALA A 56 0.26 10.13 -4.55
CA ALA A 56 -0.98 9.57 -4.03
C ALA A 56 -0.81 9.13 -2.57
N HIS A 57 -1.92 9.09 -1.85
CA HIS A 57 -1.97 8.61 -0.47
C HIS A 57 -2.97 7.47 -0.35
N LEU A 58 -2.64 6.48 0.47
CA LEU A 58 -3.53 5.38 0.79
C LEU A 58 -3.66 5.24 2.31
N SER A 59 -4.87 5.32 2.83
CA SER A 59 -5.13 4.98 4.22
C SER A 59 -5.00 3.47 4.43
N LEU A 60 -4.21 3.06 5.42
CA LEU A 60 -4.05 1.67 5.83
C LEU A 60 -5.10 1.24 6.87
N GLN A 61 -5.86 2.20 7.43
CA GLN A 61 -6.89 1.94 8.44
C GLN A 61 -7.96 0.94 7.98
N PRO A 62 -8.51 1.01 6.75
CA PRO A 62 -9.48 0.02 6.27
C PRO A 62 -8.94 -1.41 6.29
N LEU A 63 -7.68 -1.60 5.88
CA LEU A 63 -6.99 -2.89 5.84
C LEU A 63 -6.74 -3.44 7.25
N VAL A 64 -6.19 -2.61 8.14
CA VAL A 64 -5.93 -2.97 9.53
C VAL A 64 -7.22 -3.30 10.28
N ALA A 65 -8.29 -2.52 10.06
CA ALA A 65 -9.60 -2.78 10.65
C ALA A 65 -10.20 -4.11 10.17
N ALA A 66 -10.05 -4.43 8.88
CA ALA A 66 -10.50 -5.70 8.32
C ALA A 66 -9.76 -6.89 8.96
N ALA A 67 -8.44 -6.79 9.12
CA ALA A 67 -7.64 -7.82 9.78
C ALA A 67 -8.00 -8.00 11.26
N ARG A 68 -8.15 -6.89 12.00
CA ARG A 68 -8.57 -6.92 13.42
C ARG A 68 -9.94 -7.59 13.59
N LEU A 69 -10.91 -7.22 12.77
CA LEU A 69 -12.25 -7.81 12.80
C LEU A 69 -12.19 -9.32 12.52
N ARG A 70 -11.41 -9.73 11.52
CA ARG A 70 -11.20 -11.14 11.20
C ARG A 70 -10.60 -11.89 12.38
N ASN A 71 -9.59 -11.33 13.06
CA ASN A 71 -8.93 -11.97 14.19
C ASN A 71 -9.87 -12.12 15.40
N ILE A 72 -10.79 -11.19 15.60
CA ILE A 72 -11.80 -11.25 16.67
C ILE A 72 -12.89 -12.29 16.35
N LEU A 73 -13.39 -12.29 15.11
CA LEU A 73 -14.53 -13.12 14.75
C LEU A 73 -14.15 -14.56 14.37
N GLY A 74 -12.94 -14.78 13.86
CA GLY A 74 -12.43 -16.12 13.51
C GLY A 74 -13.16 -16.84 12.36
N VAL A 75 -14.03 -16.16 11.61
CA VAL A 75 -14.99 -16.80 10.66
C VAL A 75 -14.79 -16.43 9.19
N ALA A 76 -13.56 -16.12 8.75
CA ALA A 76 -13.29 -15.91 7.32
C ALA A 76 -12.86 -17.22 6.65
N SER A 77 -13.62 -17.66 5.65
CA SER A 77 -13.18 -18.71 4.72
C SER A 77 -12.21 -18.14 3.68
N GLU A 78 -11.45 -19.01 3.02
CA GLU A 78 -10.58 -18.64 1.91
C GLU A 78 -11.38 -17.89 0.82
N GLY A 79 -10.84 -16.77 0.34
CA GLY A 79 -11.47 -15.92 -0.68
C GLY A 79 -12.57 -14.99 -0.17
N THR A 80 -12.85 -14.95 1.14
CA THR A 80 -13.85 -14.01 1.70
C THR A 80 -13.39 -12.56 1.54
N THR A 81 -14.25 -11.72 0.96
CA THR A 81 -14.08 -10.26 1.00
C THR A 81 -14.39 -9.75 2.40
N LEU A 82 -13.38 -9.14 3.04
CA LEU A 82 -13.48 -8.60 4.39
C LEU A 82 -13.97 -7.14 4.40
N ARG A 83 -13.57 -6.37 3.39
CA ARG A 83 -13.93 -4.96 3.26
C ARG A 83 -13.83 -4.51 1.81
N LYS A 84 -14.67 -3.55 1.44
CA LYS A 84 -14.58 -2.79 0.20
C LYS A 84 -14.45 -1.30 0.51
N VAL A 85 -13.57 -0.61 -0.19
CA VAL A 85 -13.41 0.84 -0.19
C VAL A 85 -13.66 1.32 -1.62
N ILE A 86 -14.52 2.33 -1.79
CA ILE A 86 -14.90 2.86 -3.10
C ILE A 86 -14.21 4.19 -3.38
N PRO A 87 -14.01 4.58 -4.65
CA PRO A 87 -13.53 5.91 -5.00
C PRO A 87 -14.44 7.01 -4.46
N GLU A 88 -13.85 7.97 -3.75
CA GLU A 88 -14.54 9.14 -3.20
C GLU A 88 -13.71 10.41 -3.41
N LYS A 89 -14.29 11.59 -3.12
CA LYS A 89 -13.61 12.88 -3.34
C LYS A 89 -12.39 13.10 -2.45
N ASP A 90 -12.30 12.38 -1.35
CA ASP A 90 -11.30 12.50 -0.30
C ASP A 90 -10.31 11.33 -0.26
N ASN A 91 -10.39 10.42 -1.24
CA ASN A 91 -9.41 9.36 -1.41
C ASN A 91 -8.84 9.33 -2.83
N TRP A 92 -7.73 8.60 -3.00
CA TRP A 92 -6.99 8.55 -4.26
C TRP A 92 -7.32 7.30 -5.08
N LEU A 93 -8.37 6.55 -4.73
CA LEU A 93 -8.71 5.32 -5.45
C LEU A 93 -9.23 5.64 -6.86
N ALA A 94 -8.65 4.98 -7.87
CA ALA A 94 -9.15 5.06 -9.24
C ALA A 94 -10.35 4.12 -9.48
N VAL A 95 -10.41 3.01 -8.74
CA VAL A 95 -11.49 2.02 -8.76
C VAL A 95 -11.72 1.44 -7.37
N ASP A 96 -12.79 0.65 -7.21
CA ASP A 96 -13.08 -0.07 -5.98
C ASP A 96 -11.89 -0.96 -5.55
N SER A 97 -11.52 -0.86 -4.28
CA SER A 97 -10.46 -1.67 -3.67
C SER A 97 -11.05 -2.59 -2.61
N SER A 98 -10.77 -3.89 -2.72
CA SER A 98 -11.29 -4.91 -1.80
C SER A 98 -10.15 -5.57 -1.04
N SER A 99 -10.31 -5.65 0.29
CA SER A 99 -9.46 -6.48 1.14
C SER A 99 -10.07 -7.88 1.24
N ASN A 100 -9.31 -8.89 0.86
CA ASN A 100 -9.73 -10.29 0.82
C ASN A 100 -8.86 -11.13 1.76
N TRP A 101 -9.45 -12.18 2.31
CA TRP A 101 -8.72 -13.21 3.04
C TRP A 101 -8.18 -14.24 2.03
N VAL A 102 -6.86 -14.29 1.87
CA VAL A 102 -6.19 -15.15 0.90
C VAL A 102 -4.98 -15.82 1.55
N ASN A 103 -4.90 -17.15 1.50
CA ASN A 103 -3.78 -17.96 1.97
C ASN A 103 -3.30 -17.64 3.40
N GLY A 104 -4.23 -17.37 4.31
CA GLY A 104 -3.88 -17.04 5.69
C GLY A 104 -3.58 -15.56 5.94
N GLU A 105 -3.78 -14.69 4.95
CA GLU A 105 -3.34 -13.30 4.98
C GLU A 105 -4.44 -12.36 4.48
N VAL A 106 -4.40 -11.10 4.90
CA VAL A 106 -5.27 -10.07 4.34
C VAL A 106 -4.55 -9.40 3.17
N VAL A 107 -5.11 -9.55 1.97
CA VAL A 107 -4.56 -9.03 0.72
C VAL A 107 -5.51 -7.99 0.13
N GLN A 108 -4.98 -6.86 -0.31
CA GLN A 108 -5.73 -5.78 -0.94
C GLN A 108 -5.05 -5.33 -2.23
N ASP A 109 -5.79 -5.38 -3.32
CA ASP A 109 -5.39 -4.78 -4.59
C ASP A 109 -5.85 -3.32 -4.63
N VAL A 110 -4.96 -2.42 -5.04
CA VAL A 110 -5.18 -0.98 -5.00
C VAL A 110 -4.71 -0.34 -6.31
N TRP A 111 -5.59 0.43 -6.93
CA TRP A 111 -5.25 1.36 -8.00
C TRP A 111 -5.45 2.80 -7.52
N LEU A 112 -4.37 3.58 -7.56
CA LEU A 112 -4.36 4.97 -7.11
C LEU A 112 -4.20 5.92 -8.30
N ARG A 113 -5.06 6.92 -8.39
CA ARG A 113 -4.95 8.04 -9.32
C ARG A 113 -3.93 9.04 -8.78
N LEU A 114 -2.93 9.39 -9.57
CA LEU A 114 -1.95 10.40 -9.19
C LEU A 114 -2.58 11.80 -9.19
N CYS A 115 -2.20 12.61 -8.21
CA CYS A 115 -2.49 14.03 -8.14
C CYS A 115 -1.26 14.87 -8.46
N GLU A 116 -1.47 16.17 -8.71
CA GLU A 116 -0.42 17.14 -9.07
C GLU A 116 0.33 16.79 -10.37
N VAL A 117 -0.30 16.01 -11.24
CA VAL A 117 0.21 15.62 -12.56
C VAL A 117 -0.98 15.55 -13.53
N GLU A 118 -0.72 15.70 -14.84
CA GLU A 118 -1.77 15.67 -15.86
C GLU A 118 -2.50 14.33 -15.94
N SER A 119 -1.77 13.23 -15.76
CA SER A 119 -2.31 11.87 -15.74
C SER A 119 -1.34 10.90 -15.10
N GLY A 120 -1.85 9.73 -14.70
CA GLY A 120 -1.05 8.62 -14.19
C GLY A 120 -1.79 7.86 -13.09
N ASP A 121 -1.56 6.55 -13.07
CA ASP A 121 -2.11 5.63 -12.08
C ASP A 121 -0.95 4.78 -11.50
N ILE A 122 -1.06 4.40 -10.22
CA ILE A 122 -0.20 3.39 -9.61
C ILE A 122 -1.05 2.18 -9.22
N GLU A 123 -0.62 1.01 -9.65
CA GLU A 123 -1.12 -0.27 -9.18
C GLU A 123 -0.20 -0.84 -8.12
N LEU A 124 -0.78 -1.33 -7.02
CA LEU A 124 -0.05 -2.03 -5.97
C LEU A 124 -0.93 -3.08 -5.28
N LYS A 125 -0.27 -4.09 -4.73
CA LYS A 125 -0.88 -5.11 -3.86
C LYS A 125 -0.29 -4.96 -2.46
N ILE A 126 -1.17 -4.87 -1.46
CA ILE A 126 -0.77 -4.82 -0.06
C ILE A 126 -1.14 -6.13 0.59
N LYS A 127 -0.20 -6.66 1.37
CA LYS A 127 -0.38 -7.84 2.18
C LYS A 127 -0.07 -7.46 3.62
N LEU A 128 -1.03 -7.66 4.51
CA LEU A 128 -0.80 -7.50 5.93
C LEU A 128 -0.20 -8.79 6.49
N ILE A 129 1.00 -8.68 7.06
CA ILE A 129 1.74 -9.80 7.63
C ILE A 129 1.74 -9.63 9.14
N ASP A 130 1.11 -10.55 9.86
CA ASP A 130 1.19 -10.63 11.32
C ASP A 130 2.53 -11.28 11.71
N LEU A 131 3.51 -10.50 12.15
CA LEU A 131 4.80 -11.00 12.65
C LEU A 131 4.71 -11.68 14.04
N SER A 132 3.49 -11.96 14.53
CA SER A 132 3.26 -12.53 15.87
C SER A 132 3.47 -14.04 15.97
N CYS A 133 3.98 -14.71 14.94
CA CYS A 133 4.32 -16.14 14.98
C CYS A 133 5.61 -16.42 14.20
N ASP A 134 6.76 -16.00 14.74
CA ASP A 134 8.08 -16.63 14.50
C ASP A 134 9.11 -16.18 15.54
N ALA A 135 8.71 -16.10 16.82
CA ALA A 135 9.70 -16.16 17.89
C ALA A 135 10.05 -17.63 18.12
N PRO A 136 11.28 -18.09 17.81
CA PRO A 136 11.68 -19.43 18.22
C PRO A 136 11.56 -19.53 19.73
N SER A 137 10.91 -20.58 20.19
CA SER A 137 10.92 -20.98 21.60
C SER A 137 12.38 -21.07 22.04
N LYS A 138 12.78 -20.20 22.97
CA LYS A 138 13.99 -20.41 23.75
C LYS A 138 13.80 -21.56 24.71
#